data_AF-A0A2J6H303-F1
#
_entry.id   AF-A0A2J6H303-F1
#
_cell.length_a   1.000
_cell.length_b   1.000
_cell.length_c   1.000
_cell.angle_alpha   90.00
_cell.angle_beta   90.00
_cell.angle_gamma   90.00
#
_symmetry.space_group_name_H-M   'P 1'
#
loop_
_entity.id
_entity.type
_entity.pdbx_description
1 polymer ?
#
loop_
_entity_poly.entity_id
_entity_poly.type
_entity_poly.pdbx_seq_one_letter_code
_entity_poly.pdbx_strand_id
1 'polypeptide(L)'
;MHAVNITGYIKSLCKALTVYWLSIIIFENQRLYIMKKLLFGLLFLLAAYTTRAQNKSVDQITSAYIGVKNALVGSNATLAKSRAKELLAALAIPPTGLTAAQQKLAGSYADKLKADSRGISQATDIEQQRKYFETLSANMYSLLSGLQMNGTTLYQQYCPMKKAAWLSESEDIRNPYYGDKMLECGTVKATLKAAK
;
A
#
# COMPACT_ATOMS: atom_id res chain seq x y z
N MET A 1 -44.31 16.68 78.91
CA MET A 1 -43.87 15.46 78.19
C MET A 1 -44.04 15.73 76.70
N HIS A 2 -42.95 15.97 75.96
CA HIS A 2 -43.02 16.23 74.52
C HIS A 2 -42.98 14.89 73.78
N ALA A 3 -44.10 14.53 73.12
CA ALA A 3 -44.17 13.34 72.28
C ALA A 3 -43.36 13.57 71.00
N VAL A 4 -42.26 12.85 70.84
CA VAL A 4 -41.44 12.88 69.63
C VAL A 4 -42.20 12.17 68.51
N ASN A 5 -42.40 12.86 67.38
CA ASN A 5 -43.09 12.34 66.21
C ASN A 5 -42.18 11.37 65.41
N ILE A 6 -42.06 10.14 65.92
CA ILE A 6 -41.20 9.08 65.39
C ILE A 6 -41.64 8.64 63.97
N THR A 7 -42.93 8.70 63.65
CA THR A 7 -43.47 8.27 62.36
C THR A 7 -43.08 9.19 61.20
N GLY A 8 -42.94 10.50 61.45
CA GLY A 8 -42.42 11.45 60.46
C GLY A 8 -40.95 11.19 60.11
N TYR A 9 -40.13 10.85 61.12
CA TYR A 9 -38.71 10.57 60.94
C TYR A 9 -38.47 9.30 60.12
N ILE A 10 -39.22 8.23 60.39
CA ILE A 10 -39.12 6.96 59.66
C ILE A 10 -39.50 7.13 58.18
N LYS A 11 -40.56 7.90 57.88
CA LYS A 11 -40.96 8.18 56.48
C LYS A 11 -39.92 8.99 55.72
N SER A 12 -39.27 9.94 56.39
CA SER A 12 -38.21 10.76 55.79
C SER A 12 -36.95 9.93 55.49
N LEU A 13 -36.53 9.11 56.44
CA LEU A 13 -35.40 8.18 56.26
C LEU A 13 -35.65 7.16 55.15
N CYS A 14 -36.87 6.62 55.05
CA CYS A 14 -37.23 5.67 54.00
C CYS A 14 -37.19 6.30 52.59
N LYS A 15 -37.61 7.56 52.45
CA LYS A 15 -37.46 8.32 51.19
C LYS A 15 -36.01 8.64 50.84
N ALA A 16 -35.19 8.98 51.82
CA ALA A 16 -33.77 9.25 51.60
C ALA A 16 -33.02 7.98 51.16
N LEU A 17 -33.33 6.85 51.79
CA LEU A 17 -32.77 5.54 51.43
C LEU A 17 -33.16 5.11 50.01
N THR A 18 -34.43 5.29 49.60
CA THR A 18 -34.84 4.92 48.24
C THR A 18 -34.19 5.80 47.18
N VAL A 19 -34.08 7.12 47.41
CA VAL A 19 -33.38 8.04 46.49
C VAL A 19 -31.90 7.68 46.39
N TYR A 20 -31.25 7.37 47.50
CA TYR A 20 -29.84 6.95 47.51
C TYR A 20 -29.64 5.63 46.76
N TRP A 21 -30.52 4.65 46.96
CA TRP A 21 -30.46 3.35 46.29
C TRP A 21 -30.70 3.47 44.76
N LEU A 22 -31.67 4.30 44.36
CA LEU A 22 -31.91 4.65 42.94
C LEU A 22 -30.69 5.34 42.31
N SER A 23 -30.03 6.24 43.06
CA SER A 23 -28.84 6.95 42.61
C SER A 23 -27.67 5.99 42.35
N ILE A 24 -27.46 5.01 43.24
CA ILE A 24 -26.43 3.97 43.09
C ILE A 24 -26.69 3.11 41.85
N ILE A 25 -27.93 2.64 41.65
CA ILE A 25 -28.30 1.82 40.49
C ILE A 25 -28.10 2.59 39.18
N ILE A 26 -28.52 3.85 39.11
CA ILE A 26 -28.34 4.68 37.91
C ILE A 26 -26.86 4.87 37.60
N PHE A 27 -26.04 5.11 38.64
CA PHE A 27 -24.59 5.28 38.50
C PHE A 27 -23.90 3.99 38.01
N GLU A 28 -24.26 2.83 38.55
CA GLU A 28 -23.74 1.52 38.11
C GLU A 28 -24.13 1.20 36.67
N ASN A 29 -25.39 1.47 36.27
CA ASN A 29 -25.87 1.23 34.91
C ASN A 29 -25.19 2.17 33.90
N GLN A 30 -24.95 3.43 34.26
CA GLN A 30 -24.18 4.38 33.44
C GLN A 30 -22.74 3.91 33.27
N ARG A 31 -22.09 3.45 34.35
CA ARG A 31 -20.74 2.88 34.28
C ARG A 31 -20.68 1.67 33.36
N LEU A 32 -21.63 0.75 33.47
CA LEU A 32 -21.74 -0.44 32.61
C LEU A 32 -21.97 -0.06 31.14
N TYR A 33 -22.79 0.96 30.88
CA TYR A 33 -23.03 1.45 29.53
C TYR A 33 -21.79 2.13 28.91
N ILE A 34 -21.08 2.96 29.68
CA ILE A 34 -19.82 3.59 29.24
C ILE A 34 -18.75 2.52 29.00
N MET A 35 -18.55 1.56 29.91
CA MET A 35 -17.57 0.48 29.73
C MET A 35 -17.90 -0.39 28.51
N LYS A 36 -19.17 -0.73 28.28
CA LYS A 36 -19.59 -1.46 27.08
C LYS A 36 -19.35 -0.64 25.80
N LYS A 37 -19.65 0.66 25.80
CA LYS A 37 -19.32 1.55 24.67
C LYS A 37 -17.82 1.64 24.40
N LEU A 38 -17.01 1.75 25.44
CA LEU A 38 -15.55 1.74 25.32
C LEU A 38 -15.05 0.39 24.79
N LEU A 39 -15.57 -0.73 25.29
CA LEU A 39 -15.25 -2.07 24.81
C LEU A 39 -15.64 -2.28 23.34
N PHE A 40 -16.85 -1.89 22.95
CA PHE A 40 -17.30 -1.99 21.56
C PHE A 40 -16.52 -1.06 20.63
N GLY A 41 -16.17 0.16 21.07
CA GLY A 41 -15.32 1.08 20.31
C GLY A 41 -13.89 0.55 20.13
N LEU A 42 -13.33 -0.08 21.17
CA LEU A 42 -12.00 -0.71 21.10
C LEU A 42 -12.01 -1.94 20.17
N LEU A 43 -13.06 -2.75 20.21
CA LEU A 43 -13.24 -3.90 19.30
C LEU A 43 -13.35 -3.46 17.84
N PHE A 44 -14.05 -2.35 17.59
CA PHE A 44 -14.21 -1.77 16.25
C PHE A 44 -12.90 -1.20 15.70
N LEU A 45 -12.07 -0.60 16.57
CA LEU A 45 -10.72 -0.18 16.21
C LEU A 45 -9.83 -1.37 15.87
N LEU A 46 -9.85 -2.45 16.66
CA LEU A 46 -9.06 -3.66 16.39
C LEU A 46 -9.47 -4.36 15.08
N ALA A 47 -10.75 -4.37 14.73
CA ALA A 47 -11.24 -4.94 13.47
C ALA A 47 -10.83 -4.13 12.22
N ALA A 48 -10.49 -2.85 12.37
CA ALA A 48 -10.01 -2.00 11.28
C ALA A 48 -8.52 -2.20 10.95
N TYR A 49 -7.75 -2.86 11.83
CA TYR A 49 -6.34 -3.18 11.61
C TYR A 49 -6.16 -4.60 11.05
N THR A 50 -6.92 -4.99 10.03
CA THR A 50 -6.51 -6.14 9.22
C THR A 50 -5.30 -5.72 8.38
N THR A 51 -4.09 -5.81 8.94
CA THR A 51 -2.87 -5.72 8.15
C THR A 51 -2.83 -6.94 7.24
N ARG A 52 -3.22 -6.80 5.97
CA ARG A 52 -2.92 -7.85 4.99
C ARG A 52 -1.42 -7.92 4.82
N ALA A 53 -0.89 -9.14 4.78
CA ALA A 53 0.54 -9.38 4.63
C ALA A 53 1.01 -8.80 3.28
N GLN A 54 1.72 -7.67 3.32
CA GLN A 54 2.37 -7.11 2.14
C GLN A 54 3.36 -8.14 1.56
N ASN A 55 3.34 -8.32 0.24
CA ASN A 55 4.28 -9.20 -0.42
C ASN A 55 5.62 -8.50 -0.58
N LYS A 56 6.47 -8.62 0.45
CA LYS A 56 7.78 -7.97 0.52
C LYS A 56 8.61 -8.19 -0.74
N SER A 57 8.59 -9.37 -1.33
CA SER A 57 9.30 -9.67 -2.58
C SER A 57 8.76 -8.89 -3.79
N VAL A 58 7.43 -8.79 -3.94
CA VAL A 58 6.83 -7.98 -5.01
C VAL A 58 7.14 -6.49 -4.81
N ASP A 59 7.10 -6.01 -3.57
CA ASP A 59 7.41 -4.62 -3.24
C ASP A 59 8.87 -4.27 -3.50
N GLN A 60 9.79 -5.21 -3.23
CA GLN A 60 11.21 -5.06 -3.54
C GLN A 60 11.46 -5.00 -5.05
N ILE A 61 10.83 -5.89 -5.83
CA ILE A 61 10.91 -5.87 -7.30
C ILE A 61 10.36 -4.55 -7.84
N THR A 62 9.19 -4.13 -7.34
CA THR A 62 8.53 -2.88 -7.74
C THR A 62 9.42 -1.69 -7.45
N SER A 63 9.95 -1.58 -6.23
CA SER A 63 10.82 -0.48 -5.82
C SER A 63 12.10 -0.41 -6.66
N ALA A 64 12.72 -1.55 -6.93
CA ALA A 64 13.92 -1.62 -7.77
C ALA A 64 13.62 -1.20 -9.22
N TYR A 65 12.48 -1.61 -9.78
CA TYR A 65 12.01 -1.16 -11.09
C TYR A 65 11.79 0.36 -11.14
N ILE A 66 11.14 0.93 -10.12
CA ILE A 66 10.95 2.38 -10.01
C ILE A 66 12.30 3.10 -9.95
N GLY A 67 13.30 2.53 -9.26
CA GLY A 67 14.67 3.02 -9.27
C GLY A 67 15.28 3.12 -10.67
N VAL A 68 15.11 2.09 -11.50
CA VAL A 68 15.55 2.11 -12.92
C VAL A 68 14.83 3.23 -13.68
N LYS A 69 13.49 3.27 -13.58
CA LYS A 69 12.66 4.28 -14.25
C LYS A 69 13.08 5.71 -13.88
N ASN A 70 13.26 6.00 -12.59
CA ASN A 70 13.64 7.33 -12.11
C ASN A 70 15.06 7.73 -12.54
N ALA A 71 15.99 6.79 -12.62
CA ALA A 71 17.32 7.05 -13.16
C ALA A 71 17.28 7.44 -14.66
N LEU A 72 16.40 6.79 -15.43
CA LEU A 72 16.21 7.09 -16.86
C LEU A 72 15.50 8.43 -17.11
N VAL A 73 14.56 8.81 -16.22
CA VAL A 73 13.96 10.14 -16.19
C VAL A 73 15.04 11.21 -16.06
N GLY A 74 15.95 11.07 -15.09
CA GLY A 74 17.09 11.97 -14.90
C GLY A 74 18.23 11.82 -15.92
N SER A 75 18.03 11.03 -16.99
CA SER A 75 19.05 10.70 -18.01
C SER A 75 20.40 10.24 -17.43
N ASN A 76 20.40 9.60 -16.26
CA ASN A 76 21.61 9.20 -15.54
C ASN A 76 21.97 7.75 -15.84
N ALA A 77 22.81 7.54 -16.86
CA ALA A 77 23.16 6.21 -17.34
C ALA A 77 23.88 5.35 -16.29
N THR A 78 24.75 5.95 -15.48
CA THR A 78 25.47 5.24 -14.40
C THR A 78 24.52 4.79 -13.30
N LEU A 79 23.59 5.66 -12.90
CA LEU A 79 22.59 5.31 -11.89
C LEU A 79 21.63 4.24 -12.44
N ALA A 80 21.16 4.37 -13.68
CA ALA A 80 20.29 3.38 -14.30
C ALA A 80 20.95 1.99 -14.36
N LYS A 81 22.26 1.95 -14.68
CA LYS A 81 23.08 0.74 -14.62
C LYS A 81 23.08 0.11 -13.23
N SER A 82 23.30 0.91 -12.18
CA SER A 82 23.29 0.44 -10.80
C SER A 82 21.93 -0.08 -10.37
N ARG A 83 20.86 0.68 -10.62
CA ARG A 83 19.49 0.30 -10.28
C ARG A 83 19.03 -0.95 -11.03
N ALA A 84 19.48 -1.16 -12.25
CA ALA A 84 19.18 -2.37 -13.00
C ALA A 84 19.85 -3.62 -12.42
N LYS A 85 21.02 -3.49 -11.79
CA LYS A 85 21.65 -4.58 -11.01
C LYS A 85 20.84 -4.91 -9.77
N GLU A 86 20.35 -3.89 -9.06
CA GLU A 86 19.47 -4.06 -7.90
C GLU A 86 18.17 -4.78 -8.30
N LEU A 87 17.58 -4.38 -9.44
CA LEU A 87 16.40 -5.06 -9.98
C LEU A 87 16.70 -6.52 -10.35
N LEU A 88 17.84 -6.79 -10.99
CA LEU A 88 18.25 -8.15 -11.31
C LEU A 88 18.40 -9.02 -10.05
N ALA A 89 18.94 -8.46 -8.97
CA ALA A 89 19.05 -9.14 -7.68
C ALA A 89 17.67 -9.39 -7.04
N ALA A 90 16.76 -8.40 -7.09
CA ALA A 90 15.40 -8.56 -6.58
C ALA A 90 14.62 -9.66 -7.35
N LEU A 91 14.78 -9.72 -8.68
CA LEU A 91 14.18 -10.74 -9.55
C LEU A 91 14.75 -12.15 -9.33
N ALA A 92 15.88 -12.29 -8.63
CA ALA A 92 16.44 -13.60 -8.28
C ALA A 92 15.68 -14.27 -7.12
N ILE A 93 14.90 -13.49 -6.36
CA ILE A 93 14.12 -13.97 -5.22
C ILE A 93 12.68 -14.21 -5.69
N PRO A 94 12.19 -15.47 -5.74
CA PRO A 94 10.84 -15.76 -6.16
C PRO A 94 9.81 -15.13 -5.20
N PRO A 95 8.72 -14.52 -5.71
CA PRO A 95 7.68 -14.03 -4.83
C PRO A 95 6.97 -15.15 -4.08
N THR A 96 6.70 -14.94 -2.80
CA THR A 96 6.00 -15.91 -1.94
C THR A 96 4.48 -15.68 -1.96
N GLY A 97 3.69 -16.67 -1.51
CA GLY A 97 2.23 -16.49 -1.35
C GLY A 97 1.46 -16.40 -2.66
N LEU A 98 2.06 -16.86 -3.77
CA LEU A 98 1.42 -16.89 -5.08
C LEU A 98 0.51 -18.11 -5.24
N THR A 99 -0.67 -17.91 -5.82
CA THR A 99 -1.51 -18.99 -6.38
C THR A 99 -0.80 -19.69 -7.55
N ALA A 100 -1.24 -20.90 -7.93
CA ALA A 100 -0.66 -21.62 -9.08
C ALA A 100 -0.69 -20.79 -10.38
N ALA A 101 -1.77 -20.04 -10.62
CA ALA A 101 -1.88 -19.16 -11.78
C ALA A 101 -0.86 -18.01 -11.73
N GLN A 102 -0.69 -17.38 -10.56
CA GLN A 102 0.30 -16.31 -10.36
C GLN A 102 1.76 -16.83 -10.45
N GLN A 103 2.03 -18.06 -9.99
CA GLN A 103 3.34 -18.68 -10.15
C GLN A 103 3.68 -18.90 -11.63
N LYS A 104 2.73 -19.44 -12.41
CA LYS A 104 2.89 -19.60 -13.87
C LYS A 104 3.10 -18.26 -14.58
N LEU A 105 2.35 -17.24 -14.17
CA LEU A 105 2.51 -15.87 -14.68
C LEU A 105 3.92 -15.34 -14.37
N ALA A 106 4.36 -15.41 -13.11
CA ALA A 106 5.67 -14.95 -12.68
C ALA A 106 6.79 -15.64 -13.46
N GLY A 107 6.70 -16.96 -13.65
CA GLY A 107 7.64 -17.73 -14.46
C GLY A 107 7.69 -17.29 -15.93
N SER A 108 6.54 -16.90 -16.51
CA SER A 108 6.45 -16.47 -17.92
C SER A 108 7.13 -15.12 -18.21
N TYR A 109 7.41 -14.33 -17.18
CA TYR A 109 8.07 -13.02 -17.27
C TYR A 109 9.46 -12.97 -16.63
N ALA A 110 9.80 -13.92 -15.75
CA ALA A 110 11.05 -13.90 -14.97
C ALA A 110 12.29 -13.72 -15.85
N ASP A 111 12.46 -14.54 -16.89
CA ASP A 111 13.66 -14.50 -17.74
C ASP A 111 13.71 -13.26 -18.62
N LYS A 112 12.56 -12.78 -19.10
CA LYS A 112 12.46 -11.53 -19.88
C LYS A 112 12.89 -10.34 -19.05
N LEU A 113 12.35 -10.22 -17.84
CA LEU A 113 12.69 -9.15 -16.91
C LEU A 113 14.17 -9.18 -16.51
N LYS A 114 14.71 -10.38 -16.26
CA LYS A 114 16.15 -10.56 -15.97
C LYS A 114 17.02 -10.19 -17.18
N ALA A 115 16.61 -10.55 -18.39
CA ALA A 115 17.33 -10.22 -19.62
C ALA A 115 17.38 -8.71 -19.85
N ASP A 116 16.24 -8.03 -19.78
CA ASP A 116 16.16 -6.57 -19.96
C ASP A 116 16.94 -5.83 -18.86
N SER A 117 16.80 -6.26 -17.59
CA SER A 117 17.56 -5.68 -16.46
C SER A 117 19.07 -5.86 -16.67
N ARG A 118 19.50 -7.04 -17.14
CA ARG A 118 20.90 -7.29 -17.48
C ARG A 118 21.36 -6.39 -18.62
N GLY A 119 20.56 -6.24 -19.67
CA GLY A 119 20.84 -5.34 -20.80
C GLY A 119 21.07 -3.90 -20.36
N ILE A 120 20.18 -3.34 -19.53
CA ILE A 120 20.35 -2.00 -18.94
C ILE A 120 21.64 -1.93 -18.11
N SER A 121 21.91 -2.97 -17.30
CA SER A 121 23.08 -3.01 -16.41
C SER A 121 24.42 -3.17 -17.14
N GLN A 122 24.41 -3.51 -18.43
CA GLN A 122 25.61 -3.72 -19.25
C GLN A 122 25.80 -2.61 -20.28
N ALA A 123 24.72 -1.96 -20.72
CA ALA A 123 24.75 -0.81 -21.61
C ALA A 123 25.53 0.37 -21.00
N THR A 124 26.30 1.05 -21.84
CA THR A 124 27.14 2.19 -21.47
C THR A 124 26.48 3.55 -21.75
N ASP A 125 25.55 3.61 -22.70
CA ASP A 125 24.82 4.82 -23.05
C ASP A 125 23.33 4.74 -22.67
N ILE A 126 22.74 5.91 -22.44
CA ILE A 126 21.36 6.06 -21.97
C ILE A 126 20.33 5.60 -23.01
N GLU A 127 20.62 5.72 -24.30
CA GLU A 127 19.68 5.36 -25.36
C GLU A 127 19.54 3.86 -25.48
N GLN A 128 20.64 3.12 -25.36
CA GLN A 128 20.60 1.67 -25.31
C GLN A 128 19.89 1.16 -24.04
N GLN A 129 20.06 1.83 -22.90
CA GLN A 129 19.30 1.53 -21.69
C GLN A 129 17.80 1.76 -21.88
N ARG A 130 17.40 2.85 -22.54
CA ARG A 130 15.99 3.14 -22.88
C ARG A 130 15.37 2.10 -23.80
N LYS A 131 16.14 1.53 -24.74
CA LYS A 131 15.66 0.42 -25.59
C LYS A 131 15.32 -0.83 -24.78
N TYR A 132 16.20 -1.24 -23.87
CA TYR A 132 15.89 -2.36 -22.96
C TYR A 132 14.76 -2.02 -21.99
N PHE A 133 14.65 -0.76 -21.57
CA PHE A 133 13.58 -0.33 -20.67
C PHE A 133 12.19 -0.43 -21.31
N GLU A 134 12.07 -0.30 -22.63
CA GLU A 134 10.80 -0.43 -23.35
C GLU A 134 10.15 -1.81 -23.16
N THR A 135 10.93 -2.88 -23.30
CA THR A 135 10.45 -4.25 -23.05
C THR A 135 10.35 -4.54 -21.56
N LEU A 136 11.28 -4.01 -20.73
CA LEU A 136 11.22 -4.16 -19.28
C LEU A 136 9.91 -3.61 -18.71
N SER A 137 9.53 -2.39 -19.11
CA SER A 137 8.37 -1.70 -18.58
C SER A 137 7.06 -2.36 -18.99
N ALA A 138 6.96 -2.84 -20.23
CA ALA A 138 5.82 -3.60 -20.71
C ALA A 138 5.64 -4.92 -19.94
N ASN A 139 6.73 -5.70 -19.81
CA ASN A 139 6.73 -6.96 -19.09
C ASN A 139 6.45 -6.77 -17.59
N MET A 140 6.98 -5.71 -16.99
CA MET A 140 6.74 -5.39 -15.57
C MET A 140 5.27 -5.03 -15.34
N TYR A 141 4.66 -4.24 -16.23
CA TYR A 141 3.23 -3.96 -16.17
C TYR A 141 2.41 -5.24 -16.21
N SER A 142 2.67 -6.14 -17.18
CA SER A 142 1.94 -7.41 -17.27
C SER A 142 2.08 -8.25 -16.01
N LEU A 143 3.30 -8.38 -15.47
CA LEU A 143 3.55 -9.10 -14.22
C LEU A 143 2.74 -8.50 -13.06
N LEU A 144 2.91 -7.21 -12.77
CA LEU A 144 2.30 -6.58 -11.60
C LEU A 144 0.77 -6.48 -11.72
N SER A 145 0.24 -6.28 -12.92
CA SER A 145 -1.20 -6.27 -13.18
C SER A 145 -1.87 -7.62 -12.95
N GLY A 146 -1.17 -8.73 -13.22
CA GLY A 146 -1.69 -10.08 -13.03
C GLY A 146 -1.42 -10.65 -11.64
N LEU A 147 -0.37 -10.19 -10.96
CA LEU A 147 -0.15 -10.50 -9.55
C LEU A 147 -1.19 -9.79 -8.66
N GLN A 148 -1.44 -8.51 -8.90
CA GLN A 148 -2.34 -7.69 -8.05
C GLN A 148 -1.92 -7.67 -6.56
N MET A 149 -0.61 -7.72 -6.30
CA MET A 149 -0.03 -7.79 -4.95
C MET A 149 0.83 -6.57 -4.59
N ASN A 150 0.69 -5.45 -5.31
CA ASN A 150 1.52 -4.26 -5.09
C ASN A 150 1.22 -3.65 -3.72
N GLY A 151 2.23 -3.34 -2.92
CA GLY A 151 2.05 -2.66 -1.63
C GLY A 151 1.71 -1.17 -1.76
N THR A 152 1.88 -0.60 -2.96
CA THR A 152 1.57 0.80 -3.28
C THR A 152 0.75 0.92 -4.56
N THR A 153 0.04 2.03 -4.72
CA THR A 153 -0.68 2.33 -5.96
C THR A 153 0.33 2.73 -7.04
N LEU A 154 0.18 2.14 -8.22
CA LEU A 154 1.01 2.44 -9.39
C LEU A 154 0.14 2.90 -10.55
N TYR A 155 0.66 3.84 -11.33
CA TYR A 155 0.02 4.42 -12.49
C TYR A 155 0.76 3.96 -13.74
N GLN A 156 0.04 3.30 -14.65
CA GLN A 156 0.57 3.05 -15.98
C GLN A 156 0.45 4.35 -16.77
N GLN A 157 1.59 4.94 -17.09
CA GLN A 157 1.71 6.11 -17.95
C GLN A 157 2.13 5.68 -19.35
N TYR A 158 1.75 6.45 -20.37
CA TYR A 158 1.99 6.12 -21.77
C TYR A 158 2.42 7.34 -22.57
N CYS A 159 3.44 7.17 -23.42
CA CYS A 159 3.92 8.18 -24.35
C CYS A 159 3.49 7.82 -25.79
N PRO A 160 2.61 8.60 -26.44
CA PRO A 160 2.12 8.29 -27.79
C PRO A 160 3.20 8.41 -28.87
N MET A 161 4.22 9.25 -28.67
CA MET A 161 5.32 9.41 -29.62
C MET A 161 6.25 8.21 -29.62
N LYS A 162 6.63 7.74 -28.43
CA LYS A 162 7.47 6.55 -28.27
C LYS A 162 6.68 5.25 -28.50
N LYS A 163 5.36 5.29 -28.37
CA LYS A 163 4.44 4.14 -28.37
C LYS A 163 4.74 3.13 -27.24
N ALA A 164 5.20 3.64 -26.10
CA ALA A 164 5.61 2.82 -24.95
C ALA A 164 4.95 3.28 -23.65
N ALA A 165 4.77 2.34 -22.71
CA ALA A 165 4.20 2.55 -21.39
C ALA A 165 5.21 2.27 -20.28
N TRP A 166 5.03 2.91 -19.12
CA TRP A 166 5.80 2.65 -17.91
C TRP A 166 4.92 2.73 -16.67
N LEU A 167 5.41 2.18 -15.56
CA LEU A 167 4.76 2.33 -14.25
C LEU A 167 5.41 3.47 -13.44
N SER A 168 4.59 4.21 -12.71
CA SER A 168 4.98 5.32 -11.84
C SER A 168 4.25 5.24 -10.51
N GLU A 169 4.91 5.67 -9.44
CA GLU A 169 4.39 5.89 -8.09
C GLU A 169 3.61 7.21 -7.95
N SER A 170 3.65 8.07 -8.97
CA SER A 170 2.96 9.36 -9.03
C SER A 170 2.09 9.46 -10.29
N GLU A 171 1.01 10.24 -10.21
CA GLU A 171 0.19 10.65 -11.36
C GLU A 171 0.93 11.65 -12.25
N ASP A 172 1.88 12.40 -11.70
CA ASP A 172 2.69 13.34 -12.44
C ASP A 172 3.48 12.63 -13.53
N ILE A 173 3.37 13.14 -14.76
CA ILE A 173 4.06 12.55 -15.91
C ILE A 173 5.54 12.96 -15.87
N ARG A 174 6.40 11.94 -15.77
CA ARG A 174 7.86 12.06 -15.85
C ARG A 174 8.38 10.98 -16.80
N ASN A 175 8.62 11.36 -18.06
CA ASN A 175 8.88 10.45 -19.17
C ASN A 175 10.32 9.90 -19.17
N PRO A 176 10.53 8.57 -18.96
CA PRO A 176 11.87 7.97 -18.92
C PRO A 176 12.55 7.84 -20.29
N TYR A 177 11.81 8.00 -21.40
CA TYR A 177 12.30 7.75 -22.75
C TYR A 177 12.96 8.95 -23.43
N TYR A 178 12.68 10.17 -22.96
CA TYR A 178 13.18 11.39 -23.61
C TYR A 178 13.92 12.35 -22.66
N GLY A 179 13.97 12.05 -21.36
CA GLY A 179 14.61 12.91 -20.37
C GLY A 179 14.02 14.33 -20.39
N ASP A 180 14.88 15.33 -20.22
CA ASP A 180 14.48 16.74 -20.12
C ASP A 180 13.80 17.29 -21.38
N LYS A 181 14.00 16.65 -22.54
CA LYS A 181 13.43 17.12 -23.81
C LYS A 181 11.91 17.05 -23.84
N MET A 182 11.31 16.06 -23.15
CA MET A 182 9.86 15.81 -23.18
C MET A 182 9.39 15.19 -21.85
N LEU A 183 9.85 15.76 -20.74
CA LEU A 183 9.64 15.20 -19.40
C LEU A 183 8.15 15.00 -19.06
N GLU A 184 7.28 15.90 -19.52
CA GLU A 184 5.84 15.89 -19.25
C GLU A 184 5.01 15.23 -20.37
N CYS A 185 5.66 14.66 -21.39
CA CYS A 185 4.95 14.01 -22.49
C CYS A 185 4.43 12.63 -22.08
N GLY A 186 3.11 12.53 -21.87
CA GLY A 186 2.43 11.27 -21.63
C GLY A 186 1.05 11.44 -21.03
N THR A 187 0.38 10.31 -20.79
CA THR A 187 -0.94 10.27 -20.13
C THR A 187 -1.04 9.04 -19.23
N VAL A 188 -1.72 9.15 -18.09
CA VAL A 188 -2.13 7.98 -17.30
C VAL A 188 -3.17 7.17 -18.10
N LYS A 189 -2.97 5.85 -18.20
CA LYS A 189 -3.85 4.91 -18.91
C LYS A 189 -4.52 3.90 -18.00
N ALA A 190 -3.87 3.53 -16.90
CA ALA A 190 -4.41 2.58 -15.93
C ALA A 190 -3.85 2.83 -14.53
N THR A 191 -4.57 2.36 -13.51
CA THR A 191 -4.14 2.42 -12.11
C THR A 191 -4.15 1.02 -11.52
N LEU A 192 -3.00 0.55 -11.08
CA LEU A 192 -2.85 -0.66 -10.27
C LEU A 192 -2.96 -0.25 -8.80
N LYS A 193 -4.08 -0.55 -8.16
CA LYS A 193 -4.29 -0.20 -6.75
C LYS A 193 -3.37 -1.01 -5.85
N ALA A 194 -2.95 -0.41 -4.74
CA ALA A 194 -2.34 -1.16 -3.65
C ALA A 194 -3.25 -2.33 -3.24
N ALA A 195 -2.66 -3.50 -3.03
CA ALA A 195 -3.33 -4.65 -2.46
C ALA A 195 -3.80 -4.27 -1.06
N LYS A 196 -5.12 -4.18 -0.90
CA LYS A 196 -5.76 -3.99 0.41
C LYS A 196 -5.45 -5.18 1.30
#